data_AF-A0A3B9T9W9-F1
#
_entry.id   AF-A0A3B9T9W9-F1
#
_cell.length_a   1.000
_cell.length_b   1.000
_cell.length_c   1.000
_cell.angle_alpha   90.00
_cell.angle_beta   90.00
_cell.angle_gamma   90.00
#
_symmetry.space_group_name_H-M   'P 1'
#
loop_
_entity.id
_entity.type
_entity.pdbx_description
1 polymer ?
#
loop_
_entity_poly.entity_id
_entity_poly.type
_entity_poly.pdbx_seq_one_letter_code
_entity_poly.pdbx_strand_id
1 'polypeptide(L)'
;MFEAFFLSYLFSVNELTHRNNFLAGFLFILFLSRSPEHLNFQPSQIALLFLILALRNILNNFKSTQSLNLLLTASFWISIASLFVPSVIFIYPALWISLILFQIFSWRSIPISLIGLIIPYFILFTAYVSVNEHLLFIDQIVRQAESLFSMPTMPKTNEIIELALSAILTFFSASYILSRVGKQVIHIRKKTSFIFWLLGISILVSILSTDVSAREIVFIPFAAILGYYFNALKRQFWADLFISLIFFLILFQNYKSLFYA
;
A
#
# COMPACT_ATOMS: atom_id res chain seq x y z
N MET A 1 -9.73 -2.12 10.63
CA MET A 1 -11.07 -1.57 10.27
C MET A 1 -11.03 -0.08 9.93
N PHE A 2 -10.45 0.80 10.77
CA PHE A 2 -10.37 2.25 10.48
C PHE A 2 -9.68 2.57 9.14
N GLU A 3 -8.56 1.90 8.85
CA GLU A 3 -7.80 2.05 7.60
C GLU A 3 -8.66 1.86 6.35
N ALA A 4 -9.59 0.90 6.36
CA ALA A 4 -10.44 0.59 5.22
C ALA A 4 -11.49 1.65 4.93
N PHE A 5 -12.08 2.24 5.98
CA PHE A 5 -12.98 3.38 5.84
C PHE A 5 -12.22 4.58 5.31
N PHE A 6 -11.03 4.84 5.86
CA PHE A 6 -10.20 5.95 5.42
C PHE A 6 -9.73 5.79 3.96
N LEU A 7 -9.34 4.59 3.57
CA LEU A 7 -8.95 4.23 2.21
C LEU A 7 -10.12 4.36 1.21
N SER A 8 -11.32 3.88 1.57
CA SER A 8 -12.53 4.06 0.76
C SER A 8 -12.87 5.54 0.56
N TYR A 9 -12.84 6.31 1.65
CA TYR A 9 -13.06 7.75 1.61
C TYR A 9 -12.04 8.44 0.69
N LEU A 10 -10.76 8.09 0.84
CA LEU A 10 -9.67 8.63 0.04
C LEU A 10 -9.85 8.32 -1.46
N PHE A 11 -10.22 7.10 -1.83
CA PHE A 11 -10.46 6.74 -3.22
C PHE A 11 -11.71 7.42 -3.81
N SER A 12 -12.77 7.56 -3.03
CA SER A 12 -13.99 8.27 -3.45
C SER A 12 -13.73 9.76 -3.69
N VAL A 13 -13.03 10.44 -2.76
CA VAL A 13 -12.67 11.87 -2.89
C VAL A 13 -11.75 12.12 -4.08
N ASN A 14 -10.89 11.14 -4.41
CA ASN A 14 -9.97 11.23 -5.53
C ASN A 14 -10.54 10.75 -6.87
N GLU A 15 -11.82 10.38 -6.92
CA GLU A 15 -12.53 9.87 -8.12
C GLU A 15 -11.85 8.62 -8.73
N LEU A 16 -11.12 7.88 -7.89
CA LEU A 16 -10.53 6.58 -8.23
C LEU A 16 -11.56 5.46 -8.15
N THR A 17 -12.65 5.69 -7.42
CA THR A 17 -13.83 4.83 -7.36
C THR A 17 -15.07 5.73 -7.47
N HIS A 18 -16.22 5.14 -7.78
CA HIS A 18 -17.47 5.91 -7.79
C HIS A 18 -17.74 6.53 -6.41
N ARG A 19 -18.42 7.69 -6.39
CA ARG A 19 -18.75 8.40 -5.15
C ARG A 19 -19.47 7.48 -4.16
N ASN A 20 -19.04 7.54 -2.89
CA ASN A 20 -19.57 6.80 -1.74
C ASN A 20 -19.51 5.27 -1.88
N ASN A 21 -18.55 4.75 -2.65
CA ASN A 21 -18.36 3.32 -2.76
C ASN A 21 -17.44 2.78 -1.66
N PHE A 22 -17.99 1.96 -0.76
CA PHE A 22 -17.22 1.25 0.29
C PHE A 22 -16.58 -0.05 -0.19
N LEU A 23 -16.82 -0.45 -1.44
CA LEU A 23 -16.35 -1.73 -1.97
C LEU A 23 -14.82 -1.86 -1.94
N ALA A 24 -14.08 -0.76 -2.19
CA ALA A 24 -12.62 -0.80 -2.10
C ALA A 24 -12.14 -1.11 -0.66
N GLY A 25 -12.72 -0.48 0.36
CA GLY A 25 -12.39 -0.77 1.75
C GLY A 25 -12.84 -2.17 2.18
N PHE A 26 -14.00 -2.63 1.71
CA PHE A 26 -14.45 -4.00 1.96
C PHE A 26 -13.43 -5.01 1.42
N LEU A 27 -13.01 -4.85 0.15
CA LEU A 27 -11.97 -5.70 -0.42
C LEU A 27 -10.66 -5.60 0.36
N PHE A 28 -10.23 -4.39 0.74
CA PHE A 28 -9.03 -4.20 1.54
C PHE A 28 -9.07 -5.00 2.86
N ILE A 29 -10.17 -4.93 3.62
CA ILE A 29 -10.34 -5.74 4.85
C ILE A 29 -10.34 -7.22 4.54
N LEU A 30 -11.05 -7.64 3.48
CA LEU A 30 -11.16 -9.03 3.10
C LEU A 30 -9.76 -9.61 2.83
N PHE A 31 -8.90 -8.92 2.08
CA PHE A 31 -7.53 -9.38 1.84
C PHE A 31 -6.63 -9.29 3.08
N LEU A 32 -6.80 -8.30 3.95
CA LEU A 32 -6.09 -8.26 5.24
C LEU A 32 -6.50 -9.40 6.18
N SER A 33 -7.74 -9.90 6.09
CA SER A 33 -8.23 -11.00 6.93
C SER A 33 -7.67 -12.38 6.56
N ARG A 34 -6.84 -12.46 5.52
CA ARG A 34 -6.12 -13.68 5.12
C ARG A 34 -5.11 -14.14 6.16
N SER A 35 -4.44 -13.20 6.81
CA SER A 35 -3.44 -13.49 7.83
C SER A 35 -4.11 -13.50 9.21
N PRO A 36 -4.13 -14.63 9.92
CA PRO A 36 -4.71 -14.71 11.27
C PRO A 36 -3.97 -13.81 12.27
N GLU A 37 -2.72 -13.48 11.96
CA GLU A 37 -1.89 -12.50 12.65
C GLU A 37 -2.53 -11.10 12.79
N HIS A 38 -3.45 -10.74 11.89
CA HIS A 38 -4.14 -9.43 11.89
C HIS A 38 -5.35 -9.36 12.81
N LEU A 39 -5.73 -10.49 13.43
CA LEU A 39 -6.72 -10.48 14.49
C LEU A 39 -6.17 -9.79 15.76
N ASN A 40 -4.84 -9.72 15.91
CA ASN A 40 -4.16 -9.00 16.97
C ASN A 40 -3.62 -7.65 16.47
N PHE A 41 -3.43 -6.70 17.39
CA PHE A 41 -2.83 -5.41 17.08
C PHE A 41 -1.34 -5.60 16.76
N GLN A 42 -0.97 -5.43 15.49
CA GLN A 42 0.39 -5.63 15.00
C GLN A 42 1.01 -4.34 14.46
N PRO A 43 2.35 -4.18 14.52
CA PRO A 43 3.08 -3.07 13.91
C PRO A 43 2.78 -2.86 12.42
N SER A 44 2.45 -3.93 11.70
CA SER A 44 2.08 -3.91 10.28
C SER A 44 0.87 -3.03 9.98
N GLN A 45 -0.15 -3.07 10.84
CA GLN A 45 -1.38 -2.25 10.73
C GLN A 45 -1.04 -0.76 10.88
N ILE A 46 -0.16 -0.43 11.83
CA ILE A 46 0.32 0.94 12.03
C ILE A 46 1.08 1.43 10.80
N ALA A 47 1.95 0.59 10.22
CA ALA A 47 2.66 0.92 8.98
C ALA A 47 1.70 1.19 7.81
N LEU A 48 0.68 0.35 7.61
CA LEU A 48 -0.35 0.53 6.59
C LEU A 48 -1.12 1.84 6.77
N LEU A 49 -1.48 2.19 8.01
CA LEU A 49 -2.16 3.46 8.30
C LEU A 49 -1.31 4.67 7.89
N PHE A 50 -0.02 4.68 8.23
CA PHE A 50 0.89 5.76 7.82
C PHE A 50 1.11 5.79 6.30
N LEU A 51 1.14 4.63 5.65
CA LEU A 51 1.20 4.54 4.19
C LEU A 51 -0.06 5.13 3.53
N ILE A 52 -1.26 4.87 4.08
CA ILE A 52 -2.50 5.48 3.58
C ILE A 52 -2.49 7.01 3.79
N LEU A 53 -1.93 7.50 4.90
CA LEU A 53 -1.70 8.94 5.13
C LEU A 53 -0.71 9.54 4.11
N ALA A 54 0.36 8.83 3.78
CA ALA A 54 1.29 9.23 2.73
C ALA A 54 0.56 9.31 1.37
N LEU A 55 -0.22 8.28 1.04
CA LEU A 55 -1.01 8.20 -0.18
C LEU A 55 -2.00 9.37 -0.31
N ARG A 56 -2.64 9.78 0.80
CA ARG A 56 -3.52 10.96 0.84
C ARG A 56 -2.78 12.20 0.37
N ASN A 57 -1.60 12.45 0.92
CA ASN A 57 -0.82 13.64 0.57
C ASN A 57 -0.32 13.59 -0.88
N ILE A 58 0.10 12.41 -1.35
CA ILE A 58 0.49 12.20 -2.74
C ILE A 58 -0.66 12.52 -3.70
N LEU A 59 -1.86 11.96 -3.47
CA LEU A 59 -3.00 12.19 -4.36
C LEU A 59 -3.52 13.63 -4.30
N ASN A 60 -3.44 14.28 -3.14
CA ASN A 60 -3.80 15.70 -2.98
C ASN A 60 -2.80 16.63 -3.68
N ASN A 61 -1.54 16.21 -3.82
CA ASN A 61 -0.49 16.97 -4.49
C ASN A 61 -0.83 17.29 -5.96
N PHE A 62 -1.70 16.47 -6.60
CA PHE A 62 -2.17 16.74 -7.95
C PHE A 62 -2.80 18.14 -8.14
N LYS A 63 -3.54 18.63 -7.13
CA LYS A 63 -4.33 19.87 -7.25
C LYS A 63 -3.69 21.09 -6.57
N SER A 64 -2.57 20.92 -5.88
CA SER A 64 -2.10 21.93 -4.92
C SER A 64 -1.04 22.86 -5.48
N THR A 65 -1.14 24.14 -5.15
CA THR A 65 -0.07 25.15 -5.28
C THR A 65 1.02 24.97 -4.21
N GLN A 66 0.72 24.24 -3.12
CA GLN A 66 1.62 23.95 -2.00
C GLN A 66 2.30 22.57 -2.14
N SER A 67 2.84 22.29 -3.33
CA SER A 67 3.27 20.94 -3.67
C SER A 67 4.42 20.40 -2.80
N LEU A 68 5.31 21.30 -2.38
CA LEU A 68 6.48 20.96 -1.58
C LEU A 68 6.12 20.52 -0.16
N ASN A 69 5.11 21.13 0.46
CA ASN A 69 4.66 20.77 1.81
C ASN A 69 4.00 19.38 1.81
N LEU A 70 3.16 19.10 0.82
CA LEU A 70 2.54 17.78 0.67
C LEU A 70 3.57 16.70 0.38
N LEU A 71 4.61 17.03 -0.40
CA LEU A 71 5.72 16.13 -0.68
C LEU A 71 6.51 15.77 0.58
N LEU A 72 6.92 16.78 1.35
CA LEU A 72 7.61 16.60 2.63
C LEU A 72 6.78 15.76 3.59
N THR A 73 5.48 16.04 3.67
CA THR A 73 4.56 15.32 4.56
C THR A 73 4.39 13.87 4.09
N ALA A 74 4.31 13.62 2.79
CA ALA A 74 4.23 12.26 2.25
C ALA A 74 5.50 11.45 2.53
N SER A 75 6.69 12.03 2.34
CA SER A 75 7.95 11.34 2.64
C SER A 75 8.14 11.10 4.14
N PHE A 76 7.71 12.04 4.98
CA PHE A 76 7.66 11.87 6.43
C PHE A 76 6.80 10.67 6.85
N TRP A 77 5.58 10.53 6.30
CA TRP A 77 4.73 9.38 6.61
C TRP A 77 5.29 8.05 6.11
N ILE A 78 5.90 8.00 4.92
CA ILE A 78 6.57 6.78 4.43
C ILE A 78 7.72 6.38 5.35
N SER A 79 8.50 7.36 5.82
CA SER A 79 9.60 7.11 6.74
C SER A 79 9.14 6.62 8.11
N ILE A 80 8.04 7.15 8.65
CA ILE A 80 7.44 6.57 9.87
C ILE A 80 6.98 5.13 9.62
N ALA A 81 6.32 4.87 8.49
CA ALA A 81 5.86 3.52 8.15
C ALA A 81 7.03 2.52 8.05
N SER A 82 8.18 2.94 7.51
CA SER A 82 9.36 2.10 7.41
C SER A 82 10.05 1.82 8.76
N LEU A 83 9.78 2.61 9.81
CA LEU A 83 10.24 2.26 11.16
C LEU A 83 9.51 1.04 11.75
N PHE A 84 8.27 0.79 11.32
CA PHE A 84 7.48 -0.37 11.77
C PHE A 84 7.69 -1.58 10.87
N VAL A 85 7.76 -1.36 9.55
CA VAL A 85 8.02 -2.41 8.56
C VAL A 85 9.11 -1.91 7.60
N PRO A 86 10.38 -2.31 7.78
CA PRO A 86 11.52 -1.78 7.03
C PRO A 86 11.32 -1.79 5.52
N SER A 87 10.71 -2.86 4.99
CA SER A 87 10.49 -3.06 3.56
C SER A 87 9.59 -1.99 2.92
N VAL A 88 8.80 -1.23 3.70
CA VAL A 88 7.99 -0.10 3.20
C VAL A 88 8.85 0.98 2.55
N ILE A 89 10.13 1.09 2.93
CA ILE A 89 11.06 2.06 2.33
C ILE A 89 11.18 1.87 0.81
N PHE A 90 10.99 0.66 0.29
CA PHE A 90 11.03 0.38 -1.14
C PHE A 90 9.82 0.92 -1.92
N ILE A 91 8.79 1.43 -1.24
CA ILE A 91 7.69 2.19 -1.88
C ILE A 91 8.15 3.61 -2.22
N TYR A 92 9.20 4.12 -1.59
CA TYR A 92 9.63 5.50 -1.74
C TYR A 92 9.81 5.98 -3.19
N PRO A 93 10.33 5.17 -4.15
CA PRO A 93 10.34 5.54 -5.56
C PRO A 93 8.97 5.89 -6.15
N ALA A 94 7.87 5.32 -5.64
CA ALA A 94 6.51 5.68 -6.06
C ALA A 94 6.22 7.16 -5.79
N LEU A 95 6.72 7.73 -4.70
CA LEU A 95 6.58 9.16 -4.42
C LEU A 95 7.26 10.01 -5.51
N TRP A 96 8.42 9.61 -6.02
CA TRP A 96 9.06 10.31 -7.15
C TRP A 96 8.32 10.13 -8.47
N ILE A 97 7.75 8.94 -8.72
CA ILE A 97 6.87 8.73 -9.88
C ILE A 97 5.66 9.66 -9.80
N SER A 98 5.09 9.86 -8.61
CA SER A 98 3.98 10.79 -8.42
C SER A 98 4.35 12.24 -8.80
N LEU A 99 5.59 12.67 -8.54
CA LEU A 99 6.09 13.99 -8.95
C LEU A 99 6.11 14.12 -10.47
N ILE A 100 6.65 13.11 -11.17
CA ILE A 100 6.73 13.09 -12.64
C ILE A 100 5.34 13.09 -13.27
N LEU A 101 4.39 12.34 -12.69
CA LEU A 101 3.03 12.23 -13.22
C LEU A 101 2.18 13.48 -12.94
N PHE A 102 2.24 14.02 -11.73
CA PHE A 102 1.32 15.06 -11.28
C PHE A 102 1.80 16.46 -11.60
N GLN A 103 3.11 16.71 -11.63
CA GLN A 103 3.67 18.06 -11.72
C GLN A 103 4.83 18.17 -12.71
N ILE A 104 5.23 19.41 -12.98
CA ILE A 104 6.50 19.69 -13.65
C ILE A 104 7.60 19.39 -12.64
N PHE A 105 8.40 18.37 -12.93
CA PHE A 105 9.49 17.96 -12.08
C PHE A 105 10.45 19.14 -11.82
N SER A 106 10.56 19.54 -10.55
CA SER A 106 11.53 20.55 -10.12
C SER A 106 12.66 19.86 -9.39
N TRP A 107 13.91 20.20 -9.70
CA TRP A 107 15.07 19.60 -9.03
C TRP A 107 15.04 19.80 -7.50
N ARG A 108 14.36 20.87 -7.02
CA ARG A 108 14.14 21.17 -5.59
C ARG A 108 13.24 20.16 -4.88
N SER A 109 12.40 19.43 -5.62
CA SER A 109 11.48 18.44 -5.03
C SER A 109 12.23 17.21 -4.47
N ILE A 110 13.34 16.80 -5.08
CA ILE A 110 14.15 15.67 -4.59
C ILE A 110 14.70 15.92 -3.19
N PRO A 111 15.48 17.00 -2.91
CA PRO A 111 16.03 17.21 -1.58
C PRO A 111 14.94 17.40 -0.52
N ILE A 112 13.80 18.02 -0.86
CA ILE A 112 12.67 18.17 0.06
C ILE A 112 12.08 16.82 0.43
N SER A 113 11.91 15.93 -0.55
CA SER A 113 11.45 14.56 -0.27
C SER A 113 12.43 13.85 0.68
N LEU A 114 13.74 13.92 0.39
CA LEU A 114 14.79 13.27 1.19
C LEU A 114 14.85 13.82 2.62
N ILE A 115 14.70 15.13 2.81
CA ILE A 115 14.59 15.73 4.14
C ILE A 115 13.43 15.11 4.91
N GLY A 116 12.24 14.99 4.29
CA GLY A 116 11.09 14.35 4.94
C GLY A 116 11.32 12.88 5.27
N LEU A 117 12.10 12.16 4.46
CA LEU A 117 12.50 10.79 4.77
C LEU A 117 13.44 10.73 5.98
N ILE A 118 14.39 11.66 6.10
CA ILE A 118 15.40 11.65 7.17
C ILE A 118 14.81 12.08 8.53
N ILE A 119 13.81 12.96 8.54
CA ILE A 119 13.27 13.56 9.78
C ILE A 119 12.88 12.50 10.84
N PRO A 120 12.06 11.48 10.56
CA PRO A 120 11.69 10.48 11.58
C PRO A 120 12.87 9.71 12.14
N TYR A 121 13.81 9.28 11.27
CA TYR A 121 15.03 8.61 11.70
C TYR A 121 15.92 9.50 12.56
N PHE A 122 16.02 10.78 12.21
CA PHE A 122 16.79 11.75 13.00
C PHE A 122 16.18 11.99 14.39
N ILE A 123 14.85 12.11 14.47
CA ILE A 123 14.13 12.23 15.75
C ILE A 123 14.35 10.98 16.62
N LEU A 124 14.29 9.78 16.01
CA LEU A 124 14.51 8.54 16.74
C LEU A 124 15.98 8.43 17.22
N PHE A 125 16.94 8.81 16.37
CA PHE A 125 18.34 8.86 16.75
C PHE A 125 18.59 9.81 17.95
N THR A 126 18.05 11.03 17.91
CA THR A 126 18.24 11.98 19.03
C THR A 126 17.58 11.49 20.32
N ALA A 127 16.45 10.79 20.23
CA ALA A 127 15.83 10.15 21.39
C ALA A 127 16.75 9.08 22.02
N TYR A 128 17.34 8.19 21.22
CA TYR A 128 18.26 7.15 21.74
C TYR A 128 19.55 7.75 22.31
N VAL A 129 20.07 8.81 21.70
CA VAL A 129 21.23 9.55 22.25
C VAL A 129 20.88 10.15 23.62
N SER A 130 19.68 10.68 23.80
CA SER A 130 19.25 11.28 25.08
C SER A 130 19.20 10.28 26.24
N VAL A 131 18.99 8.99 25.95
CA VAL A 131 18.96 7.89 26.94
C VAL A 131 20.33 7.18 27.03
N ASN A 132 21.36 7.67 26.34
CA ASN A 132 22.69 7.05 26.20
C ASN A 132 22.70 5.67 25.50
N GLU A 133 21.66 5.34 24.73
CA GLU A 133 21.48 4.05 24.03
C GLU A 133 21.82 4.13 22.52
N HIS A 134 22.67 5.06 22.12
CA HIS A 134 23.04 5.31 20.72
C HIS A 134 23.58 4.05 19.99
N LEU A 135 24.28 3.15 20.68
CA LEU A 135 24.75 1.88 20.11
C LEU A 135 23.61 0.91 19.78
N LEU A 136 22.56 0.89 20.60
CA LEU A 136 21.37 0.05 20.35
C LEU A 136 20.62 0.52 19.10
N PHE A 137 20.53 1.83 18.88
CA PHE A 137 19.97 2.38 17.65
C PHE A 137 20.75 1.91 16.42
N ILE A 138 22.09 2.00 16.46
CA ILE A 138 22.93 1.57 15.34
C ILE A 138 22.73 0.08 15.05
N ASP A 139 22.75 -0.77 16.08
CA ASP A 139 22.50 -2.21 15.93
C ASP A 139 21.11 -2.48 15.33
N GLN A 140 20.07 -1.78 15.80
CA GLN A 140 18.71 -1.92 15.26
C GLN A 140 18.61 -1.50 13.79
N ILE A 141 19.25 -0.40 13.39
CA ILE A 141 19.26 0.06 12.00
C ILE A 141 20.04 -0.90 11.11
N VAL A 142 21.18 -1.42 11.58
CA VAL A 142 21.99 -2.40 10.84
C VAL A 142 21.19 -3.68 10.63
N ARG A 143 20.54 -4.22 11.67
CA ARG A 143 19.68 -5.41 11.55
C ARG A 143 18.51 -5.21 10.61
N GLN A 144 17.87 -4.03 10.65
CA GLN A 144 16.81 -3.68 9.70
C GLN A 144 17.36 -3.61 8.27
N ALA A 145 18.55 -3.02 8.07
CA ALA A 145 19.17 -2.96 6.76
C ALA A 145 19.55 -4.35 6.24
N GLU A 146 20.05 -5.24 7.10
CA GLU A 146 20.35 -6.64 6.75
C GLU A 146 19.07 -7.42 6.40
N SER A 147 17.97 -7.21 7.13
CA SER A 147 16.71 -7.90 6.85
C SER A 147 16.14 -7.55 5.48
N LEU A 148 16.36 -6.32 4.98
CA LEU A 148 15.97 -5.89 3.64
C LEU A 148 16.61 -6.70 2.50
N PHE A 149 17.81 -7.25 2.72
CA PHE A 149 18.57 -8.00 1.71
C PHE A 149 18.65 -9.50 1.98
N SER A 150 18.01 -9.96 3.05
CA SER A 150 17.93 -11.39 3.38
C SER A 150 17.03 -12.15 2.38
N MET A 151 17.18 -13.47 2.30
CA MET A 151 16.45 -14.28 1.32
C MET A 151 14.93 -14.28 1.60
N PRO A 152 14.08 -14.04 0.57
CA PRO A 152 12.63 -14.04 0.73
C PRO A 152 12.13 -15.37 1.29
N THR A 153 11.23 -15.30 2.27
CA THR A 153 10.53 -16.47 2.79
C THR A 153 9.54 -16.98 1.74
N MET A 154 9.60 -18.26 1.36
CA MET A 154 8.65 -18.79 0.38
C MET A 154 7.22 -18.84 0.96
N PRO A 155 6.20 -18.39 0.21
CA PRO A 155 4.80 -18.48 0.65
C PRO A 155 4.36 -19.93 0.81
N LYS A 156 3.46 -20.19 1.76
CA LYS A 156 2.87 -21.53 1.98
C LYS A 156 2.02 -21.96 0.77
N THR A 157 1.78 -23.26 0.58
CA THR A 157 1.02 -23.76 -0.59
C THR A 157 -0.37 -23.13 -0.73
N ASN A 158 -1.09 -22.92 0.37
CA ASN A 158 -2.40 -22.27 0.37
C ASN A 158 -2.32 -20.79 -0.02
N GLU A 159 -1.27 -20.12 0.46
CA GLU A 159 -1.00 -18.73 0.13
C GLU A 159 -0.73 -18.53 -1.36
N ILE A 160 -0.11 -19.51 -2.03
CA ILE A 160 0.15 -19.48 -3.48
C ILE A 160 -1.15 -19.52 -4.27
N ILE A 161 -2.10 -20.38 -3.89
CA ILE A 161 -3.40 -20.50 -4.61
C ILE A 161 -4.17 -19.19 -4.54
N GLU A 162 -4.27 -18.61 -3.36
CA GLU A 162 -4.95 -17.33 -3.18
C GLU A 162 -4.23 -16.18 -3.90
N LEU A 163 -2.88 -16.16 -3.87
CA LEU A 163 -2.10 -15.14 -4.57
C LEU A 163 -2.29 -15.28 -6.09
N ALA A 164 -2.32 -16.51 -6.62
CA ALA A 164 -2.62 -16.76 -8.03
C ALA A 164 -4.02 -16.27 -8.43
N LEU A 165 -5.06 -16.56 -7.62
CA LEU A 165 -6.41 -16.06 -7.88
C LEU A 165 -6.48 -14.52 -7.84
N SER A 166 -5.83 -13.91 -6.85
CA SER A 166 -5.75 -12.45 -6.74
C SER A 166 -5.01 -11.82 -7.92
N ALA A 167 -3.95 -12.47 -8.42
CA ALA A 167 -3.19 -12.02 -9.58
C ALA A 167 -4.03 -12.09 -10.87
N ILE A 168 -4.79 -13.17 -11.07
CA ILE A 168 -5.71 -13.32 -12.20
C ILE A 168 -6.78 -12.21 -12.19
N LEU A 169 -7.38 -11.94 -11.03
CA LEU A 169 -8.36 -10.86 -10.86
C LEU A 169 -7.76 -9.48 -11.11
N THR A 170 -6.55 -9.24 -10.61
CA THR A 170 -5.81 -7.99 -10.88
C THR A 170 -5.54 -7.84 -12.36
N PHE A 171 -5.17 -8.92 -13.04
CA PHE A 171 -4.90 -8.90 -14.47
C PHE A 171 -6.15 -8.51 -15.27
N PHE A 172 -7.29 -9.17 -15.03
CA PHE A 172 -8.55 -8.84 -15.71
C PHE A 172 -9.01 -7.41 -15.43
N SER A 173 -8.95 -6.98 -14.17
CA SER A 173 -9.32 -5.62 -13.77
C SER A 173 -8.39 -4.58 -14.37
N ALA A 174 -7.07 -4.83 -14.38
CA ALA A 174 -6.08 -3.96 -15.02
C ALA A 174 -6.34 -3.82 -16.52
N SER A 175 -6.54 -4.92 -17.25
CA SER A 175 -6.84 -4.90 -18.70
C SER A 175 -8.14 -4.12 -18.99
N TYR A 176 -9.17 -4.30 -18.16
CA TYR A 176 -10.43 -3.57 -18.30
C TYR A 176 -10.26 -2.06 -18.09
N ILE A 177 -9.46 -1.65 -17.10
CA ILE A 177 -9.23 -0.24 -16.79
C ILE A 177 -8.33 0.39 -17.85
N LEU A 178 -7.18 -0.21 -18.15
CA LEU A 178 -6.17 0.32 -19.08
C LEU A 178 -6.77 0.63 -20.47
N SER A 179 -7.66 -0.22 -20.97
CA SER A 179 -8.38 0.02 -22.24
C SER A 179 -9.30 1.25 -22.24
N ARG A 180 -9.62 1.79 -21.05
CA ARG A 180 -10.53 2.95 -20.85
C ARG A 180 -9.85 4.17 -20.24
N VAL A 181 -8.61 4.04 -19.72
CA VAL A 181 -7.85 5.13 -19.08
C VAL A 181 -7.71 6.35 -20.00
N GLY A 182 -7.55 6.15 -21.31
CA GLY A 182 -7.43 7.25 -22.28
C GLY A 182 -8.67 8.15 -22.38
N LYS A 183 -9.85 7.64 -22.03
CA LYS A 183 -11.14 8.36 -22.07
C LYS A 183 -11.45 9.11 -20.77
N GLN A 184 -10.67 8.90 -19.71
CA GLN A 184 -10.86 9.56 -18.43
C GLN A 184 -10.37 11.02 -18.46
N VAL A 185 -10.95 11.86 -17.61
CA VAL A 185 -10.47 13.23 -17.39
C VAL A 185 -9.00 13.20 -16.93
N ILE A 186 -8.21 14.20 -17.33
CA ILE A 186 -6.74 14.22 -17.15
C ILE A 186 -6.31 13.94 -15.71
N HIS A 187 -7.00 14.49 -14.71
CA HIS A 187 -6.66 14.27 -13.30
C HIS A 187 -6.94 12.84 -12.84
N ILE A 188 -8.07 12.26 -13.24
CA ILE A 188 -8.41 10.87 -12.96
C ILE A 188 -7.40 9.96 -13.66
N ARG A 189 -7.11 10.20 -14.94
CA ARG A 189 -6.14 9.44 -15.73
C ARG A 189 -4.77 9.38 -15.05
N LYS A 190 -4.22 10.53 -14.65
CA LYS A 190 -2.91 10.60 -13.99
C LYS A 190 -2.90 9.89 -12.64
N LYS A 191 -3.96 10.03 -11.83
CA LYS A 191 -4.08 9.31 -10.55
C LYS A 191 -4.23 7.80 -10.75
N THR A 192 -5.01 7.36 -11.74
CA THR A 192 -5.14 5.95 -12.11
C THR A 192 -3.79 5.39 -12.57
N SER A 193 -3.05 6.11 -13.43
CA SER A 193 -1.69 5.72 -13.83
C SER A 193 -0.74 5.61 -12.64
N PHE A 194 -0.83 6.54 -11.68
CA PHE A 194 -0.05 6.46 -10.44
C PHE A 194 -0.39 5.22 -9.61
N ILE A 195 -1.68 4.87 -9.46
CA ILE A 195 -2.10 3.65 -8.76
C ILE A 195 -1.55 2.38 -9.44
N PHE A 196 -1.46 2.35 -10.77
CA PHE A 196 -0.81 1.23 -11.49
C PHE A 196 0.69 1.15 -11.22
N TRP A 197 1.39 2.28 -11.19
CA TRP A 197 2.80 2.31 -10.78
C TRP A 197 2.98 1.86 -9.33
N LEU A 198 2.10 2.30 -8.43
CA LEU A 198 2.07 1.87 -7.05
C LEU A 198 1.82 0.37 -6.93
N LEU A 199 0.91 -0.20 -7.74
CA LEU A 199 0.68 -1.64 -7.80
C LEU A 199 1.95 -2.40 -8.21
N GLY A 200 2.60 -1.97 -9.29
CA GLY A 200 3.83 -2.61 -9.78
C GLY A 200 4.94 -2.58 -8.72
N ILE A 201 5.18 -1.43 -8.10
CA ILE A 201 6.17 -1.30 -7.01
C ILE A 201 5.78 -2.16 -5.82
N SER A 202 4.51 -2.13 -5.40
CA SER A 202 4.06 -2.92 -4.24
C SER A 202 4.24 -4.42 -4.46
N ILE A 203 3.98 -4.92 -5.68
CA ILE A 203 4.23 -6.33 -6.03
C ILE A 203 5.71 -6.65 -5.94
N LEU A 204 6.58 -5.76 -6.47
CA LEU A 204 8.03 -5.94 -6.35
C LEU A 204 8.46 -5.98 -4.88
N VAL A 205 7.96 -5.06 -4.04
CA VAL A 205 8.24 -5.07 -2.61
C VAL A 205 7.78 -6.38 -1.98
N SER A 206 6.56 -6.84 -2.26
CA SER A 206 6.03 -8.09 -1.69
C SER A 206 6.82 -9.35 -2.09
N ILE A 207 7.48 -9.35 -3.24
CA ILE A 207 8.29 -10.48 -3.71
C ILE A 207 9.70 -10.42 -3.10
N LEU A 208 10.26 -9.23 -2.99
CA LEU A 208 11.63 -9.00 -2.49
C LEU A 208 11.70 -9.01 -0.96
N SER A 209 10.61 -8.65 -0.28
CA SER A 209 10.58 -8.56 1.17
C SER A 209 10.58 -9.93 1.84
N THR A 210 11.38 -10.05 2.88
CA THR A 210 11.42 -11.23 3.77
C THR A 210 10.26 -11.25 4.75
N ASP A 211 9.79 -10.06 5.15
CA ASP A 211 8.68 -9.86 6.07
C ASP A 211 7.34 -10.20 5.42
N VAL A 212 6.58 -11.11 6.04
CA VAL A 212 5.20 -11.43 5.63
C VAL A 212 4.33 -10.17 5.66
N SER A 213 4.55 -9.30 6.65
CA SER A 213 3.83 -8.04 6.83
C SER A 213 4.00 -7.06 5.65
N ALA A 214 5.13 -7.10 4.96
CA ALA A 214 5.36 -6.24 3.81
C ALA A 214 4.52 -6.63 2.59
N ARG A 215 4.00 -7.86 2.53
CA ARG A 215 3.13 -8.31 1.43
C ARG A 215 1.79 -7.60 1.40
N GLU A 216 1.33 -7.12 2.54
CA GLU A 216 0.03 -6.45 2.69
C GLU A 216 -0.03 -5.08 2.00
N ILE A 217 1.13 -4.48 1.76
CA ILE A 217 1.28 -3.21 1.04
C ILE A 217 0.58 -3.29 -0.32
N VAL A 218 0.62 -4.44 -0.99
CA VAL A 218 -0.02 -4.71 -2.28
C VAL A 218 -1.53 -4.49 -2.22
N PHE A 219 -2.15 -4.73 -1.08
CA PHE A 219 -3.60 -4.66 -0.94
C PHE A 219 -4.14 -3.23 -1.09
N ILE A 220 -3.32 -2.20 -0.85
CA ILE A 220 -3.72 -0.80 -1.02
C ILE A 220 -4.05 -0.47 -2.49
N PRO A 221 -3.11 -0.57 -3.45
CA PRO A 221 -3.42 -0.31 -4.86
C PRO A 221 -4.34 -1.36 -5.48
N PHE A 222 -4.29 -2.60 -4.98
CA PHE A 222 -5.17 -3.69 -5.41
C PHE A 222 -6.65 -3.39 -5.10
N ALA A 223 -6.94 -2.92 -3.89
CA ALA A 223 -8.28 -2.51 -3.48
C ALA A 223 -8.83 -1.36 -4.33
N ALA A 224 -7.97 -0.43 -4.76
CA ALA A 224 -8.36 0.66 -5.66
C ALA A 224 -8.81 0.13 -7.03
N ILE A 225 -7.99 -0.73 -7.63
CA ILE A 225 -8.20 -1.27 -8.98
C ILE A 225 -9.43 -2.17 -9.03
N LEU A 226 -9.56 -3.10 -8.08
CA LEU A 226 -10.75 -3.94 -8.01
C LEU A 226 -11.99 -3.14 -7.64
N GLY A 227 -11.86 -2.17 -6.72
CA GLY A 227 -12.94 -1.26 -6.34
C GLY A 227 -13.52 -0.51 -7.54
N TYR A 228 -12.66 -0.04 -8.45
CA TYR A 228 -13.08 0.58 -9.71
C TYR A 228 -13.69 -0.45 -10.67
N TYR A 229 -13.04 -1.60 -10.85
CA TYR A 229 -13.48 -2.62 -11.78
C TYR A 229 -14.87 -3.14 -11.47
N PHE A 230 -15.12 -3.55 -10.23
CA PHE A 230 -16.41 -4.10 -9.83
C PHE A 230 -17.54 -3.07 -9.85
N ASN A 231 -17.23 -1.79 -9.55
CA ASN A 231 -18.23 -0.74 -9.70
C ASN A 231 -18.60 -0.50 -11.18
N ALA A 232 -17.63 -0.63 -12.09
CA ALA A 232 -17.83 -0.43 -13.51
C ALA A 232 -18.54 -1.60 -14.23
N LEU A 233 -18.73 -2.76 -13.58
CA LEU A 233 -19.39 -3.91 -14.16
C LEU A 233 -20.92 -3.75 -14.13
N LYS A 234 -21.54 -3.84 -15.31
CA LYS A 234 -23.02 -3.83 -15.43
C LYS A 234 -23.69 -5.09 -14.89
N ARG A 235 -22.98 -6.24 -14.87
CA ARG A 235 -23.49 -7.53 -14.40
C ARG A 235 -22.69 -8.00 -13.20
N GLN A 236 -23.26 -7.83 -12.00
CA GLN A 236 -22.57 -8.07 -10.73
C GLN A 236 -22.38 -9.57 -10.41
N PHE A 237 -23.17 -10.46 -11.01
CA PHE A 237 -23.13 -11.90 -10.72
C PHE A 237 -21.73 -12.52 -10.70
N TRP A 238 -20.90 -12.23 -11.70
CA TRP A 238 -19.53 -12.78 -11.74
C TRP A 238 -18.65 -12.18 -10.66
N ALA A 239 -18.77 -10.88 -10.40
CA ALA A 239 -18.05 -10.21 -9.31
C ALA A 239 -18.39 -10.83 -7.96
N ASP A 240 -19.69 -11.01 -7.70
CA ASP A 240 -20.20 -11.56 -6.44
C ASP A 240 -19.75 -13.02 -6.24
N LEU A 241 -19.78 -13.83 -7.30
CA LEU A 241 -19.30 -15.22 -7.27
C LEU A 241 -17.80 -15.27 -6.93
N PHE A 242 -16.97 -14.44 -7.56
CA PHE A 242 -15.54 -14.39 -7.27
C PHE A 242 -15.24 -13.89 -5.85
N ILE A 243 -15.91 -12.84 -5.40
CA ILE A 243 -15.76 -12.33 -4.02
C ILE A 243 -16.18 -13.41 -3.02
N SER A 244 -17.29 -14.10 -3.26
CA SER A 244 -17.76 -15.21 -2.43
C SER A 244 -16.75 -16.37 -2.39
N LEU A 245 -16.14 -16.71 -3.53
CA LEU A 245 -15.13 -17.76 -3.61
C LEU A 245 -13.90 -17.39 -2.76
N ILE A 246 -13.38 -16.17 -2.89
CA ILE A 246 -12.23 -15.70 -2.11
C ILE A 246 -12.56 -15.68 -0.62
N PHE A 247 -13.75 -15.18 -0.26
CA PHE A 247 -14.22 -15.17 1.11
C PHE A 247 -14.24 -16.59 1.72
N PHE A 248 -14.76 -17.57 0.97
CA PHE A 248 -14.79 -18.96 1.41
C PHE A 248 -13.39 -19.56 1.58
N LEU A 249 -12.45 -19.25 0.68
CA LEU A 249 -11.05 -19.69 0.79
C LEU A 249 -10.37 -19.13 2.03
N ILE A 250 -10.55 -17.83 2.31
CA ILE A 250 -9.98 -17.18 3.50
C ILE A 250 -10.57 -17.78 4.77
N LEU A 251 -11.89 -18.04 4.80
CA LEU A 251 -12.51 -18.74 5.93
C LEU A 251 -11.89 -20.12 6.10
N PHE A 252 -11.81 -20.92 5.04
CA PHE A 252 -11.24 -22.26 5.09
C PHE A 252 -9.79 -22.26 5.60
N GLN A 253 -8.97 -21.29 5.17
CA GLN A 253 -7.61 -21.11 5.63
C GLN A 253 -7.53 -20.79 7.13
N ASN A 254 -8.32 -19.83 7.59
CA ASN A 254 -8.36 -19.43 9.00
C ASN A 254 -8.90 -20.55 9.91
N TYR A 255 -9.94 -21.27 9.48
CA TYR A 255 -10.46 -22.42 10.23
C TYR A 255 -9.45 -23.57 10.32
N LYS A 256 -8.70 -23.86 9.25
CA LYS A 256 -7.64 -24.88 9.30
C LYS A 256 -6.55 -24.52 10.31
N SER A 257 -6.22 -23.24 10.47
CA SER A 257 -5.27 -22.78 11.49
C SER A 257 -5.75 -23.03 12.93
N LEU A 258 -7.06 -23.13 13.17
CA LEU A 258 -7.64 -23.39 14.49
C LEU A 258 -7.68 -24.88 14.86
N PHE A 259 -7.74 -25.79 13.88
CA PHE A 259 -7.80 -27.25 14.13
C PHE A 259 -6.42 -27.95 14.15
N TYR A 260 -5.37 -27.29 13.68
CA TYR A 260 -4.00 -27.82 13.65
C TYR A 260 -3.02 -27.03 14.54
N ALA A 261 -3.53 -26.19 15.44
CA ALA A 261 -2.79 -25.58 16.55
C ALA A 261 -2.90 -26.46 17.81
#